data_AF-A0A9Q0TQW9-F1
#
_entry.id   AF-A0A9Q0TQW9-F1
#
_cell.length_a   1.000
_cell.length_b   1.000
_cell.length_c   1.000
_cell.angle_alpha   90.00
_cell.angle_beta   90.00
_cell.angle_gamma   90.00
#
_symmetry.space_group_name_H-M   'P 1'
#
loop_
_entity.id
_entity.type
_entity.pdbx_description
1 polymer ?
#
loop_
_entity_poly.entity_id
_entity_poly.type
_entity_poly.pdbx_seq_one_letter_code
_entity_poly.pdbx_strand_id
1 'polypeptide(L)'
;MQDGTPWPGNNTRDHPGMIQVFLGQSGGLDTDGNELPRLVYVSREKRPGFQHHKKAGAMNSLVRVSAVLTNGPFLLNLDCDHYINNSKALREAMCFMMDPNLGKHVCYVQFPQRFDGIDKNDRYANRNTVFFDINLRGLDGIQGPVYVGTGCVFNRTALVLNQVKRALTRRKSGKHADPTVPVFSLEDIEEGVEGAGFDDEKSLLMSQMSLEKRFGQSAVFVASTLMENGGVPPSATPETLLKEAIHVISCGYEDKTDWGSEIGWIYGSVTEDILTGFKMHARGWRSIYCMPKRAAFKGSAPINLSDRLNQVLRWALGSVEILLSRHCPIWYGYSGRLKWLERLAYINTTIYPITAIPLLFYCTLPAICLLTNKFIIPQISNIASIWFISLFLSIFATGILEMRWSGVGIDEWWRNEQFWVIGGVSAHLFAVFQGLLKVLAGIDTNFTVTSKSSDEDGDFTELYMFKWTTLLIPPTTLLIVNLVGVVAGISHAVNSGLSVMGSTLRQAFLRLLGDHPSLPFPKRFDGSPEPDTHHCCRVVYSSCFHLFTVCG
;
A
#
# COMPACT_ATOMS: atom_id res chain seq x y z
N MET A 1 29.75 24.01 -1.26
CA MET A 1 28.81 24.52 -0.24
C MET A 1 29.11 25.99 0.01
N GLN A 2 28.22 26.75 0.67
CA GLN A 2 28.42 28.20 0.88
C GLN A 2 29.69 28.51 1.70
N ASP A 3 30.12 27.58 2.53
CA ASP A 3 31.37 27.61 3.32
C ASP A 3 32.63 27.23 2.51
N GLY A 4 32.51 26.99 1.21
CA GLY A 4 33.61 26.58 0.33
C GLY A 4 33.95 25.09 0.37
N THR A 5 33.28 24.26 1.17
CA THR A 5 33.54 22.81 1.20
C THR A 5 32.89 22.09 0.01
N PRO A 6 33.49 21.00 -0.51
CA PRO A 6 32.86 20.19 -1.56
C PRO A 6 31.62 19.46 -1.03
N TRP A 7 30.60 19.33 -1.88
CA TRP A 7 29.38 18.58 -1.50
C TRP A 7 29.71 17.08 -1.38
N PRO A 8 29.42 16.43 -0.23
CA PRO A 8 29.80 15.02 -0.04
C PRO A 8 29.00 14.05 -0.93
N GLY A 9 27.81 14.44 -1.38
CA GLY A 9 26.92 13.63 -2.22
C GLY A 9 27.12 13.81 -3.72
N ASN A 10 28.34 14.09 -4.20
CA ASN A 10 28.60 14.32 -5.63
C ASN A 10 28.35 13.08 -6.51
N ASN A 11 28.56 11.87 -5.98
CA ASN A 11 28.27 10.62 -6.68
C ASN A 11 27.06 9.94 -6.03
N THR A 12 25.98 9.75 -6.80
CA THR A 12 24.71 9.19 -6.31
C THR A 12 24.80 7.72 -5.90
N ARG A 13 25.82 6.99 -6.37
CA ARG A 13 26.08 5.57 -6.07
C ARG A 13 27.17 5.36 -5.01
N ASP A 14 27.97 6.38 -4.71
CA ASP A 14 29.07 6.30 -3.75
C ASP A 14 29.20 7.63 -3.00
N HIS A 15 28.58 7.70 -1.82
CA HIS A 15 28.65 8.88 -0.97
C HIS A 15 28.50 8.52 0.51
N PRO A 16 29.14 9.28 1.41
CA PRO A 16 28.97 9.08 2.85
C PRO A 16 27.55 9.43 3.31
N GLY A 17 27.18 8.93 4.49
CA GLY A 17 26.00 9.38 5.20
C GLY A 17 26.15 10.81 5.71
N MET A 18 25.07 11.59 5.67
CA MET A 18 25.04 12.98 6.10
C MET A 18 23.84 13.21 6.99
N ILE A 19 24.06 13.88 8.13
CA ILE A 19 22.99 14.32 9.02
C ILE A 19 23.16 15.81 9.28
N GLN A 20 22.09 16.57 9.12
CA GLN A 20 22.08 17.99 9.43
C GLN A 20 20.85 18.32 10.27
N VAL A 21 21.05 19.07 11.34
CA VAL A 21 19.99 19.48 12.26
C VAL A 21 19.70 20.96 12.03
N PHE A 22 18.45 21.28 11.72
CA PHE A 22 17.92 22.63 11.56
C PHE A 22 16.84 22.88 12.61
N LEU A 23 16.64 24.15 12.99
CA LEU A 23 15.65 24.57 13.99
C LEU A 23 15.82 23.85 15.35
N GLY A 24 14.85 24.01 16.26
CA GLY A 24 14.91 23.50 17.63
C GLY A 24 15.86 24.29 18.53
N GLN A 25 16.21 23.72 19.68
CA GLN A 25 17.01 24.38 20.73
C GLN A 25 18.35 24.95 20.25
N SER A 26 18.95 24.38 19.21
CA SER A 26 20.23 24.82 18.64
C SER A 26 20.09 25.64 17.35
N GLY A 27 18.88 25.81 16.82
CA GLY A 27 18.62 26.31 15.46
C GLY A 27 17.85 27.63 15.36
N GLY A 28 17.62 28.32 16.50
CA GLY A 28 16.95 29.62 16.56
C GLY A 28 15.50 29.57 17.06
N LEU A 29 15.02 30.72 17.54
CA LEU A 29 13.63 30.95 17.97
C LEU A 29 12.82 31.58 16.83
N ASP A 30 11.49 31.50 16.91
CA ASP A 30 10.62 32.30 16.04
C ASP A 30 10.73 33.80 16.36
N THR A 31 10.03 34.65 15.58
CA THR A 31 10.05 36.10 15.75
C THR A 31 9.52 36.57 17.11
N ASP A 32 8.73 35.73 17.78
CA ASP A 32 8.10 36.00 19.07
C ASP A 32 8.91 35.39 20.24
N GLY A 33 10.03 34.71 19.94
CA GLY A 33 10.91 34.07 20.93
C GLY A 33 10.53 32.65 21.33
N ASN A 34 9.62 31.98 20.60
CA ASN A 34 9.24 30.59 20.88
C ASN A 34 10.12 29.59 20.13
N GLU A 35 10.28 28.39 20.71
CA GLU A 35 11.00 27.30 20.06
C GLU A 35 10.22 26.70 18.88
N LEU A 36 10.90 26.44 17.78
CA LEU A 36 10.36 25.73 16.62
C LEU A 36 10.70 24.23 16.68
N PRO A 37 9.84 23.34 16.11
CA PRO A 37 10.16 21.93 16.01
C PRO A 37 11.48 21.68 15.27
N ARG A 38 12.31 20.78 15.82
CA ARG A 38 13.57 20.36 15.20
C ARG A 38 13.31 19.65 13.87
N LEU A 39 14.06 20.03 12.84
CA LEU A 39 14.08 19.36 11.54
C LEU A 39 15.44 18.67 11.35
N VAL A 40 15.45 17.35 11.13
CA VAL A 40 16.67 16.59 10.88
C VAL A 40 16.67 16.11 9.44
N TYR A 41 17.63 16.63 8.65
CA TYR A 41 17.92 16.12 7.32
C TYR A 41 18.85 14.90 7.44
N VAL A 42 18.51 13.82 6.74
CA VAL A 42 19.29 12.57 6.73
C VAL A 42 19.46 12.11 5.28
N SER A 43 20.71 11.94 4.87
CA SER A 43 21.10 11.22 3.66
C SER A 43 21.86 9.96 4.08
N ARG A 44 21.40 8.79 3.63
CA ARG A 44 22.03 7.50 3.98
C ARG A 44 23.38 7.34 3.28
N GLU A 45 24.27 6.55 3.86
CA GLU A 45 25.46 6.13 3.13
C GLU A 45 25.08 5.19 1.97
N LYS A 46 25.71 5.40 0.81
CA LYS A 46 25.60 4.49 -0.33
C LYS A 46 26.97 4.12 -0.84
N ARG A 47 27.15 2.84 -1.17
CA ARG A 47 28.38 2.28 -1.71
C ARG A 47 28.07 1.31 -2.85
N PRO A 48 28.89 1.26 -3.91
CA PRO A 48 28.74 0.25 -4.95
C PRO A 48 28.77 -1.17 -4.35
N GLY A 49 27.85 -2.02 -4.79
CA GLY A 49 27.73 -3.41 -4.31
C GLY A 49 26.79 -3.61 -3.12
N PHE A 50 26.29 -2.54 -2.48
CA PHE A 50 25.28 -2.64 -1.43
C PHE A 50 23.86 -2.46 -1.98
N GLN A 51 22.93 -3.28 -1.49
CA GLN A 51 21.51 -3.15 -1.82
C GLN A 51 20.83 -2.17 -0.86
N HIS A 52 20.07 -1.21 -1.40
CA HIS A 52 19.58 -0.07 -0.61
C HIS A 52 18.07 -0.04 -0.35
N HIS A 53 17.32 -1.01 -0.90
CA HIS A 53 15.90 -1.26 -0.62
C HIS A 53 14.97 -0.03 -0.77
N LYS A 54 15.32 0.92 -1.65
CA LYS A 54 14.50 2.09 -2.03
C LYS A 54 13.88 2.80 -0.81
N LYS A 55 12.54 2.91 -0.77
CA LYS A 55 11.75 3.57 0.28
C LYS A 55 11.82 2.81 1.60
N ALA A 56 11.65 1.49 1.58
CA ALA A 56 11.71 0.67 2.80
C ALA A 56 13.03 0.85 3.56
N GLY A 57 14.17 0.80 2.86
CA GLY A 57 15.48 1.03 3.47
C GLY A 57 15.68 2.45 3.98
N ALA A 58 15.12 3.45 3.30
CA ALA A 58 15.13 4.83 3.76
C ALA A 58 14.34 4.98 5.07
N MET A 59 13.13 4.42 5.12
CA MET A 59 12.27 4.45 6.30
C MET A 59 12.90 3.72 7.49
N ASN A 60 13.49 2.54 7.28
CA ASN A 60 14.19 1.82 8.34
C ASN A 60 15.38 2.58 8.91
N SER A 61 16.16 3.26 8.05
CA SER A 61 17.26 4.12 8.49
C SER A 61 16.76 5.30 9.31
N LEU A 62 15.64 5.93 8.90
CA LEU A 62 15.01 7.01 9.66
C LEU A 62 14.51 6.54 11.03
N VAL A 63 13.98 5.32 11.15
CA VAL A 63 13.58 4.76 12.46
C VAL A 63 14.78 4.67 13.40
N ARG A 64 15.91 4.16 12.91
CA ARG A 64 17.14 4.01 13.71
C ARG A 64 17.70 5.36 14.14
N VAL A 65 17.87 6.30 13.21
CA VAL A 65 18.34 7.66 13.53
C VAL A 65 17.42 8.35 14.51
N SER A 66 16.10 8.26 14.29
CA SER A 66 15.12 8.90 15.16
C SER A 66 15.19 8.35 16.58
N ALA A 67 15.42 7.04 16.75
CA ALA A 67 15.62 6.43 18.07
C ALA A 67 16.86 6.99 18.79
N VAL A 68 17.98 7.18 18.08
CA VAL A 68 19.18 7.77 18.67
C VAL A 68 18.98 9.23 19.05
N LEU A 69 18.41 10.05 18.15
CA LEU A 69 18.39 11.51 18.32
C LEU A 69 17.26 12.05 19.22
N THR A 70 16.12 11.38 19.27
CA THR A 70 14.89 11.91 19.93
C THR A 70 14.03 10.84 20.59
N ASN A 71 14.05 9.61 20.08
CA ASN A 71 13.30 8.46 20.54
C ASN A 71 11.81 8.73 20.79
N GLY A 72 11.12 9.32 19.81
CA GLY A 72 9.68 9.51 19.87
C GLY A 72 8.93 8.16 19.80
N PRO A 73 7.97 7.86 20.71
CA PRO A 73 7.26 6.58 20.75
C PRO A 73 6.30 6.35 19.57
N PHE A 74 5.90 7.43 18.89
CA PHE A 74 5.04 7.39 17.71
C PHE A 74 5.74 8.01 16.51
N LEU A 75 5.47 7.45 15.33
CA LEU A 75 6.11 7.81 14.06
C LEU A 75 5.04 8.10 13.02
N LEU A 76 4.96 9.34 12.53
CA LEU A 76 4.12 9.66 11.37
C LEU A 76 4.93 9.43 10.09
N ASN A 77 4.40 8.65 9.16
CA ASN A 77 4.92 8.54 7.81
C ASN A 77 4.08 9.37 6.81
N LEU A 78 4.78 10.13 5.94
CA LEU A 78 4.21 10.92 4.86
C LEU A 78 5.07 10.87 3.61
N ASP A 79 4.43 10.73 2.45
CA ASP A 79 5.05 10.93 1.15
C ASP A 79 5.16 12.41 0.77
N CYS A 80 6.15 12.76 -0.06
CA CYS A 80 6.44 14.15 -0.44
C CYS A 80 5.29 14.86 -1.20
N ASP A 81 4.38 14.09 -1.81
CA ASP A 81 3.19 14.61 -2.49
C ASP A 81 1.99 14.75 -1.55
N HIS A 82 2.14 14.46 -0.26
CA HIS A 82 1.10 14.59 0.75
C HIS A 82 1.49 15.60 1.84
N TYR A 83 0.51 16.39 2.29
CA TYR A 83 0.67 17.38 3.34
C TYR A 83 -0.42 17.23 4.41
N ILE A 84 -0.13 17.73 5.61
CA ILE A 84 -1.10 17.81 6.71
C ILE A 84 -2.10 18.93 6.38
N ASN A 85 -3.33 18.56 6.08
CA ASN A 85 -4.42 19.50 5.83
C ASN A 85 -5.15 19.91 7.12
N ASN A 86 -5.21 19.02 8.13
CA ASN A 86 -5.82 19.31 9.42
C ASN A 86 -4.75 19.30 10.52
N SER A 87 -4.50 20.44 11.17
CA SER A 87 -3.55 20.55 12.28
C SER A 87 -3.93 19.72 13.52
N LYS A 88 -5.16 19.17 13.56
CA LYS A 88 -5.61 18.25 14.60
C LYS A 88 -5.31 16.77 14.31
N ALA A 89 -4.81 16.42 13.12
CA ALA A 89 -4.60 15.02 12.71
C ALA A 89 -3.76 14.21 13.71
N LEU A 90 -2.66 14.78 14.21
CA LEU A 90 -1.81 14.14 15.21
C LEU A 90 -2.54 13.95 16.55
N ARG A 91 -3.32 14.95 16.99
CA ARG A 91 -4.12 14.85 18.23
C ARG A 91 -5.19 13.78 18.10
N GLU A 92 -5.85 13.69 16.95
CA GLU A 92 -6.86 12.66 16.66
C GLU A 92 -6.26 11.25 16.67
N ALA A 93 -5.06 11.06 16.11
CA ALA A 93 -4.35 9.78 16.20
C ALA A 93 -4.01 9.41 17.65
N MET A 94 -3.57 10.39 18.46
CA MET A 94 -3.23 10.17 19.86
C MET A 94 -4.44 9.75 20.70
N CYS A 95 -5.67 10.16 20.35
CA CYS A 95 -6.87 9.69 21.05
C CYS A 95 -6.99 8.16 21.06
N PHE A 96 -6.58 7.48 19.99
CA PHE A 96 -6.61 6.02 19.91
C PHE A 96 -5.36 5.38 20.53
N MET A 97 -4.19 5.97 20.27
CA MET A 97 -2.91 5.44 20.73
C MET A 97 -2.70 5.55 22.24
N MET A 98 -3.27 6.59 22.87
CA MET A 98 -3.17 6.84 24.31
C MET A 98 -4.33 6.25 25.11
N ASP A 99 -5.31 5.62 24.46
CA ASP A 99 -6.40 4.96 25.17
C ASP A 99 -5.86 3.79 26.02
N PRO A 100 -6.11 3.75 27.34
CA PRO A 100 -5.53 2.71 28.22
C PRO A 100 -5.96 1.28 27.90
N ASN A 101 -7.11 1.12 27.24
CA ASN A 101 -7.72 -0.17 26.90
C ASN A 101 -7.34 -0.58 25.46
N LEU A 102 -7.45 0.35 24.52
CA LEU A 102 -7.23 0.09 23.09
C LEU A 102 -5.76 0.28 22.70
N GLY A 103 -5.12 1.37 23.13
CA GLY A 103 -3.81 1.83 22.65
C GLY A 103 -2.68 0.81 22.79
N LYS A 104 -2.74 -0.06 23.81
CA LYS A 104 -1.76 -1.15 24.02
C LYS A 104 -1.71 -2.17 22.89
N HIS A 105 -2.78 -2.26 22.10
CA HIS A 105 -2.90 -3.20 20.99
C HIS A 105 -2.83 -2.52 19.61
N VAL A 106 -2.76 -1.19 19.57
CA VAL A 106 -2.74 -0.44 18.31
C VAL A 106 -1.32 -0.37 17.77
N CYS A 107 -1.10 -0.92 16.57
CA CYS A 107 0.17 -0.76 15.86
C CYS A 107 0.25 0.52 15.04
N TYR A 108 -0.85 0.93 14.41
CA TYR A 108 -0.90 2.17 13.66
C TYR A 108 -2.34 2.70 13.48
N VAL A 109 -2.44 4.02 13.29
CA VAL A 109 -3.67 4.71 12.88
C VAL A 109 -3.51 5.16 11.44
N GLN A 110 -4.32 4.61 10.54
CA GLN A 110 -4.36 4.95 9.12
C GLN A 110 -5.45 5.99 8.85
N PHE A 111 -5.10 7.04 8.10
CA PHE A 111 -6.05 8.03 7.61
C PHE A 111 -6.37 7.82 6.12
N PRO A 112 -7.56 8.21 5.62
CA PRO A 112 -7.87 8.19 4.20
C PRO A 112 -6.93 9.11 3.42
N GLN A 113 -6.42 8.64 2.29
CA GLN A 113 -5.71 9.49 1.34
C GLN A 113 -6.75 10.25 0.52
N ARG A 114 -6.65 11.58 0.52
CA ARG A 114 -7.50 12.45 -0.29
C ARG A 114 -6.61 13.29 -1.20
N PHE A 115 -7.10 13.61 -2.40
CA PHE A 115 -6.29 14.31 -3.38
C PHE A 115 -6.92 15.63 -3.82
N ASP A 116 -6.08 16.60 -4.10
CA ASP A 116 -6.42 17.86 -4.75
C ASP A 116 -6.19 17.76 -6.28
N GLY A 117 -6.72 18.73 -7.03
CA GLY A 117 -6.49 18.83 -8.48
C GLY A 117 -7.20 17.77 -9.33
N ILE A 118 -8.18 17.07 -8.77
CA ILE A 118 -9.01 16.12 -9.52
C ILE A 118 -10.09 16.89 -10.31
N ASP A 119 -10.17 16.63 -11.61
CA ASP A 119 -11.21 17.16 -12.48
C ASP A 119 -12.62 16.85 -11.94
N LYS A 120 -13.61 17.71 -12.26
CA LYS A 120 -15.01 17.52 -11.83
C LYS A 120 -15.57 16.16 -12.23
N ASN A 121 -15.14 15.63 -13.38
CA ASN A 121 -15.60 14.34 -13.88
C ASN A 121 -14.77 13.15 -13.37
N ASP A 122 -13.67 13.38 -12.64
CA ASP A 122 -12.72 12.37 -12.13
C ASP A 122 -12.49 11.21 -13.10
N ARG A 123 -12.18 11.51 -14.38
CA ARG A 123 -12.15 10.51 -15.47
C ARG A 123 -11.32 9.26 -15.17
N TYR A 124 -10.27 9.39 -14.36
CA TYR A 124 -9.33 8.33 -14.02
C TYR A 124 -9.61 7.64 -12.67
N ALA A 125 -10.76 7.94 -12.05
CA ALA A 125 -11.17 7.40 -10.74
C ALA A 125 -10.07 7.58 -9.68
N ASN A 126 -9.40 8.74 -9.68
CA ASN A 126 -8.25 9.01 -8.81
C ASN A 126 -8.66 9.16 -7.35
N ARG A 127 -9.93 9.51 -7.06
CA ARG A 127 -10.41 9.60 -5.67
C ARG A 127 -10.42 8.25 -4.96
N ASN A 128 -10.60 7.15 -5.70
CA ASN A 128 -10.65 5.79 -5.17
C ASN A 128 -11.56 5.64 -3.93
N THR A 129 -12.73 6.28 -3.94
CA THR A 129 -13.62 6.38 -2.77
C THR A 129 -14.18 5.04 -2.35
N VAL A 130 -14.39 4.09 -3.27
CA VAL A 130 -14.82 2.72 -2.93
C VAL A 130 -13.79 2.04 -2.02
N PHE A 131 -12.50 2.13 -2.34
CA PHE A 131 -11.47 1.53 -1.49
C PHE A 131 -11.38 2.22 -0.12
N PHE A 132 -11.31 3.55 -0.08
CA PHE A 132 -11.10 4.28 1.17
C PHE A 132 -12.35 4.36 2.06
N ASP A 133 -13.54 4.56 1.48
CA ASP A 133 -14.75 4.90 2.26
C ASP A 133 -15.68 3.69 2.49
N ILE A 134 -15.53 2.62 1.69
CA ILE A 134 -16.27 1.36 1.84
C ILE A 134 -15.33 0.29 2.41
N ASN A 135 -14.29 -0.10 1.65
CA ASN A 135 -13.51 -1.29 1.95
C ASN A 135 -12.68 -1.14 3.24
N LEU A 136 -11.81 -0.12 3.35
CA LEU A 136 -10.99 0.08 4.55
C LEU A 136 -11.81 0.32 5.81
N ARG A 137 -12.97 0.97 5.68
CA ARG A 137 -13.92 1.15 6.78
C ARG A 137 -14.55 -0.17 7.22
N GLY A 138 -14.81 -1.09 6.29
CA GLY A 138 -15.25 -2.45 6.60
C GLY A 138 -14.19 -3.25 7.38
N LEU A 139 -12.92 -3.16 6.97
CA LEU A 139 -11.81 -3.86 7.63
C LEU A 139 -11.54 -3.37 9.07
N ASP A 140 -11.85 -2.11 9.36
CA ASP A 140 -11.70 -1.51 10.69
C ASP A 140 -12.51 -2.25 11.79
N GLY A 141 -13.62 -2.87 11.40
CA GLY A 141 -14.45 -3.68 12.29
C GLY A 141 -13.85 -5.05 12.67
N ILE A 142 -12.85 -5.54 11.93
CA ILE A 142 -12.25 -6.86 12.14
C ILE A 142 -10.93 -6.72 12.91
N GLN A 143 -9.84 -6.34 12.24
CA GLN A 143 -8.52 -6.15 12.84
C GLN A 143 -7.88 -4.81 12.47
N GLY A 144 -8.53 -4.03 11.60
CA GLY A 144 -8.06 -2.72 11.19
C GLY A 144 -7.77 -2.64 9.70
N PRO A 145 -7.61 -1.42 9.15
CA PRO A 145 -7.24 -1.23 7.75
C PRO A 145 -5.81 -1.71 7.48
N VAL A 146 -5.54 -2.11 6.25
CA VAL A 146 -4.16 -2.33 5.77
C VAL A 146 -3.38 -1.02 5.71
N TYR A 147 -2.05 -1.08 5.81
CA TYR A 147 -1.18 0.08 5.63
C TYR A 147 -1.00 0.40 4.14
N VAL A 148 -1.23 1.66 3.76
CA VAL A 148 -1.29 2.11 2.35
C VAL A 148 -0.22 3.13 1.96
N GLY A 149 0.86 3.23 2.75
CA GLY A 149 2.09 3.92 2.32
C GLY A 149 2.28 5.38 2.75
N THR A 150 1.24 6.07 3.23
CA THR A 150 1.30 7.48 3.70
C THR A 150 0.14 7.80 4.66
N GLY A 151 0.24 8.90 5.40
CA GLY A 151 -0.81 9.38 6.31
C GLY A 151 -1.10 8.41 7.45
N CYS A 152 -0.04 7.81 8.01
CA CYS A 152 -0.17 6.74 8.99
C CYS A 152 0.73 6.99 10.19
N VAL A 153 0.16 6.93 11.40
CA VAL A 153 0.88 7.11 12.67
C VAL A 153 1.15 5.74 13.28
N PHE A 154 2.40 5.32 13.31
CA PHE A 154 2.86 4.04 13.85
C PHE A 154 3.26 4.15 15.31
N ASN A 155 3.04 3.08 16.06
CA ASN A 155 3.65 2.81 17.34
C ASN A 155 5.05 2.21 17.11
N ARG A 156 6.12 2.88 17.59
CA ARG A 156 7.51 2.44 17.41
C ARG A 156 7.74 1.04 17.97
N THR A 157 7.23 0.74 19.16
CA THR A 157 7.35 -0.58 19.79
C THR A 157 6.73 -1.65 18.91
N ALA A 158 5.57 -1.38 18.29
CA ALA A 158 4.93 -2.34 17.40
C ALA A 158 5.75 -2.59 16.12
N LEU A 159 6.42 -1.55 15.61
CA LEU A 159 7.22 -1.60 14.40
C LEU A 159 8.61 -2.24 14.61
N VAL A 160 9.21 -2.04 15.79
CA VAL A 160 10.60 -2.43 16.10
C VAL A 160 10.68 -3.66 17.01
N LEU A 161 9.97 -3.63 18.14
CA LEU A 161 10.04 -4.69 19.17
C LEU A 161 9.11 -5.87 18.89
N ASN A 162 8.13 -5.73 17.99
CA ASN A 162 7.29 -6.83 17.48
C ASN A 162 6.55 -7.66 18.56
N GLN A 163 6.42 -7.17 19.81
CA GLN A 163 5.76 -7.87 20.90
C GLN A 163 4.47 -7.17 21.31
N VAL A 164 3.32 -7.86 21.21
CA VAL A 164 2.10 -7.43 21.90
C VAL A 164 2.35 -7.65 23.39
N LYS A 165 2.53 -6.55 24.16
CA LYS A 165 2.77 -6.59 25.60
C LYS A 165 1.82 -7.61 26.25
N ARG A 166 2.35 -8.76 26.68
CA ARG A 166 1.64 -9.60 27.65
C ARG A 166 1.55 -8.75 28.91
N ALA A 167 0.33 -8.48 29.38
CA ALA A 167 0.15 -7.92 30.71
C ALA A 167 0.82 -8.85 31.72
N LEU A 168 2.02 -8.48 32.19
CA LEU A 168 2.67 -9.08 33.34
C LEU A 168 1.91 -8.61 34.59
N THR A 169 0.76 -9.23 34.85
CA THR A 169 0.08 -9.16 36.14
C THR A 169 0.70 -10.17 37.10
N ARG A 170 1.42 -9.65 38.11
CA ARG A 170 1.96 -10.21 39.38
C ARG A 170 3.48 -10.00 39.41
N ARG A 171 4.09 -9.30 40.37
CA ARG A 171 3.69 -8.86 41.71
C ARG A 171 4.66 -7.75 42.12
N LYS A 172 4.18 -6.56 42.52
CA LYS A 172 5.02 -5.54 43.16
C LYS A 172 5.52 -6.07 44.52
N SER A 173 6.81 -6.03 44.75
CA SER A 173 7.40 -5.91 46.09
C SER A 173 8.53 -4.89 45.98
N GLY A 174 8.41 -3.80 46.74
CA GLY A 174 9.36 -2.69 46.67
C GLY A 174 10.65 -2.98 47.42
N LYS A 175 11.71 -2.27 47.02
CA LYS A 175 12.81 -1.82 47.88
C LYS A 175 13.53 -0.64 47.22
N HIS A 176 14.06 0.23 48.08
CA HIS A 176 14.67 1.53 47.80
C HIS A 176 15.92 1.46 46.91
N ALA A 177 16.12 2.48 46.07
CA ALA A 177 17.34 2.70 45.27
C ALA A 177 18.29 3.70 45.97
N ASP A 178 19.60 3.44 45.88
CA ASP A 178 20.72 4.25 46.39
C ASP A 178 21.42 4.99 45.20
N PRO A 179 21.79 6.29 45.27
CA PRO A 179 22.04 7.09 44.06
C PRO A 179 23.53 7.39 43.76
N THR A 180 24.44 6.41 43.76
CA THR A 180 25.89 6.70 43.64
C THR A 180 26.75 5.81 42.71
N VAL A 181 26.23 5.20 41.63
CA VAL A 181 27.07 4.41 40.68
C VAL A 181 26.82 4.79 39.20
N PRO A 182 27.84 4.82 38.30
CA PRO A 182 27.71 5.35 36.93
C PRO A 182 26.96 4.41 35.96
N VAL A 183 26.03 4.99 35.18
CA VAL A 183 25.00 4.31 34.35
C VAL A 183 25.53 3.86 32.97
N PHE A 184 26.58 3.05 32.94
CA PHE A 184 26.96 2.29 31.73
C PHE A 184 27.45 0.90 32.11
N SER A 185 26.53 0.03 32.55
CA SER A 185 26.69 -1.42 32.41
C SER A 185 25.35 -2.07 32.10
N LEU A 186 25.39 -3.08 31.24
CA LEU A 186 24.25 -3.92 30.84
C LEU A 186 23.82 -4.91 31.94
N GLU A 187 24.34 -4.74 33.16
CA GLU A 187 24.21 -5.68 34.28
C GLU A 187 22.91 -5.49 35.08
N ASP A 188 22.22 -4.34 34.99
CA ASP A 188 21.08 -4.02 35.85
C ASP A 188 19.71 -4.56 35.37
N ILE A 189 19.65 -5.51 34.43
CA ILE A 189 18.37 -6.07 33.93
C ILE A 189 18.03 -7.46 34.50
N GLU A 190 18.94 -8.16 35.19
CA GLU A 190 18.64 -9.50 35.73
C GLU A 190 19.15 -9.72 37.17
N GLU A 191 18.56 -9.02 38.15
CA GLU A 191 18.58 -9.53 39.53
C GLU A 191 17.32 -10.38 39.78
N GLY A 192 17.46 -11.70 39.63
CA GLY A 192 16.36 -12.60 39.91
C GLY A 192 16.58 -14.11 39.76
N VAL A 193 17.80 -14.65 39.75
CA VAL A 193 18.05 -16.08 39.99
C VAL A 193 19.41 -16.26 40.67
N GLU A 194 19.43 -16.58 41.96
CA GLU A 194 20.65 -17.03 42.64
C GLU A 194 21.03 -18.44 42.13
N GLY A 195 22.20 -18.59 41.50
CA GLY A 195 22.76 -19.91 41.20
C GLY A 195 23.98 -19.95 40.26
N ALA A 196 25.18 -19.67 40.79
CA ALA A 196 26.49 -20.18 40.33
C ALA A 196 26.98 -19.86 38.90
N GLY A 197 27.45 -18.64 38.65
CA GLY A 197 28.88 -18.33 38.40
C GLY A 197 29.61 -18.86 37.15
N PHE A 198 28.97 -19.57 36.22
CA PHE A 198 29.59 -19.91 34.92
C PHE A 198 28.59 -20.00 33.75
N ASP A 199 27.28 -20.15 34.04
CA ASP A 199 26.21 -20.14 33.03
C ASP A 199 25.65 -18.73 32.75
N ASP A 200 25.84 -17.78 33.67
CA ASP A 200 25.30 -16.41 33.57
C ASP A 200 26.02 -15.57 32.51
N GLU A 201 27.35 -15.68 32.39
CA GLU A 201 28.09 -14.98 31.33
C GLU A 201 27.70 -15.48 29.96
N LYS A 202 27.47 -16.80 29.83
CA LYS A 202 27.05 -17.41 28.57
C LYS A 202 25.61 -17.03 28.22
N SER A 203 24.71 -16.91 29.19
CA SER A 203 23.33 -16.46 28.97
C SER A 203 23.25 -14.98 28.62
N LEU A 204 24.03 -14.12 29.30
CA LEU A 204 24.21 -12.69 28.98
C LEU A 204 24.81 -12.50 27.58
N LEU A 205 25.87 -13.24 27.25
CA LEU A 205 26.48 -13.23 25.92
C LEU A 205 25.49 -13.71 24.85
N MET A 206 24.73 -14.78 25.11
CA MET A 206 23.70 -15.24 24.17
C MET A 206 22.54 -14.24 24.02
N SER A 207 22.15 -13.55 25.10
CA SER A 207 21.15 -12.48 25.10
C SER A 207 21.64 -11.28 24.29
N GLN A 208 22.87 -10.82 24.53
CA GLN A 208 23.50 -9.74 23.80
C GLN A 208 23.69 -10.07 22.31
N MET A 209 24.20 -11.27 21.98
CA MET A 209 24.30 -11.73 20.59
C MET A 209 22.94 -11.80 19.90
N SER A 210 21.86 -12.14 20.65
CA SER A 210 20.51 -12.13 20.11
C SER A 210 19.99 -10.71 19.82
N LEU A 211 20.33 -9.74 20.68
CA LEU A 211 19.99 -8.33 20.50
C LEU A 211 20.77 -7.70 19.36
N GLU A 212 22.07 -8.00 19.23
CA GLU A 212 22.92 -7.53 18.14
C GLU A 212 22.46 -8.09 16.80
N LYS A 213 22.17 -9.40 16.73
CA LYS A 213 21.56 -10.00 15.54
C LYS A 213 20.22 -9.34 15.20
N ARG A 214 19.45 -8.95 16.21
CA ARG A 214 18.11 -8.41 15.99
C ARG A 214 18.12 -6.94 15.58
N PHE A 215 18.85 -6.10 16.29
CA PHE A 215 18.79 -4.64 16.17
C PHE A 215 20.03 -4.02 15.51
N GLY A 216 21.13 -4.75 15.45
CA GLY A 216 22.44 -4.29 14.98
C GLY A 216 23.42 -4.03 16.13
N GLN A 217 24.64 -3.67 15.75
CA GLN A 217 25.81 -3.57 16.66
C GLN A 217 25.83 -2.33 17.56
N SER A 218 24.94 -1.36 17.34
CA SER A 218 24.90 -0.14 18.14
C SER A 218 24.27 -0.36 19.51
N ALA A 219 25.10 -0.41 20.55
CA ALA A 219 24.63 -0.50 21.93
C ALA A 219 23.75 0.69 22.33
N VAL A 220 24.04 1.89 21.82
CA VAL A 220 23.24 3.10 22.08
C VAL A 220 21.85 2.99 21.47
N PHE A 221 21.74 2.51 20.23
CA PHE A 221 20.45 2.28 19.58
C PHE A 221 19.65 1.18 20.28
N VAL A 222 20.30 0.08 20.66
CA VAL A 222 19.65 -1.02 21.41
C VAL A 222 19.10 -0.51 22.73
N ALA A 223 19.92 0.18 23.53
CA ALA A 223 19.49 0.76 24.81
C ALA A 223 18.33 1.74 24.63
N SER A 224 18.42 2.65 23.65
CA SER A 224 17.36 3.61 23.33
C SER A 224 16.04 2.91 22.97
N THR A 225 16.11 1.83 22.20
CA THR A 225 14.93 1.07 21.75
C THR A 225 14.23 0.33 22.89
N LEU A 226 14.96 -0.03 23.95
CA LEU A 226 14.43 -0.71 25.13
C LEU A 226 13.75 0.24 26.12
N MET A 227 13.90 1.56 25.96
CA MET A 227 13.24 2.56 26.81
C MET A 227 11.74 2.66 26.49
N GLU A 228 10.87 2.22 27.40
CA GLU A 228 9.41 2.20 27.16
C GLU A 228 8.79 3.59 26.94
N ASN A 229 9.26 4.61 27.66
CA ASN A 229 8.72 5.97 27.59
C ASN A 229 9.36 6.81 26.49
N GLY A 230 10.31 6.25 25.74
CA GLY A 230 11.11 6.99 24.78
C GLY A 230 12.03 8.03 25.43
N GLY A 231 12.43 9.01 24.62
CA GLY A 231 13.40 10.04 25.01
C GLY A 231 14.86 9.60 24.94
N VAL A 232 15.74 10.55 25.21
CA VAL A 232 17.20 10.35 25.20
C VAL A 232 17.70 10.50 26.64
N PRO A 233 18.65 9.65 27.10
CA PRO A 233 19.22 9.76 28.44
C PRO A 233 19.82 11.16 28.70
N PRO A 234 19.64 11.75 29.90
CA PRO A 234 20.18 13.08 30.23
C PRO A 234 21.70 13.20 30.14
N SER A 235 22.42 12.07 30.23
CA SER A 235 23.88 11.99 30.13
C SER A 235 24.41 12.02 28.69
N ALA A 236 23.55 11.93 27.68
CA ALA A 236 23.98 11.89 26.28
C ALA A 236 24.34 13.28 25.76
N THR A 237 25.53 13.43 25.18
CA THR A 237 25.96 14.68 24.55
C THR A 237 25.51 14.73 23.08
N PRO A 238 25.17 15.92 22.53
CA PRO A 238 24.76 16.03 21.12
C PRO A 238 25.78 15.46 20.12
N GLU A 239 27.08 15.61 20.41
CA GLU A 239 28.16 15.12 19.56
C GLU A 239 28.22 13.59 19.51
N THR A 240 28.06 12.93 20.66
CA THR A 240 28.04 11.46 20.72
C THR A 240 26.81 10.89 20.03
N LEU A 241 25.65 11.53 20.23
CA LEU A 241 24.41 11.17 19.53
C LEU A 241 24.51 11.35 18.01
N LEU A 242 25.16 12.42 17.53
CA LEU A 242 25.30 12.65 16.10
C LEU A 242 26.27 11.64 15.46
N LYS A 243 27.39 11.35 16.13
CA LYS A 243 28.34 10.31 15.69
C LYS A 243 27.66 8.95 15.60
N GLU A 244 26.87 8.61 16.60
CA GLU A 244 26.12 7.36 16.63
C GLU A 244 25.01 7.32 15.57
N ALA A 245 24.31 8.44 15.36
CA ALA A 245 23.30 8.56 14.32
C ALA A 245 23.90 8.34 12.92
N ILE A 246 25.13 8.79 12.67
CA ILE A 246 25.86 8.51 11.42
C ILE A 246 26.22 7.01 11.32
N HIS A 247 26.61 6.36 12.42
CA HIS A 247 26.92 4.93 12.42
C HIS A 247 25.70 4.06 12.04
N VAL A 248 24.52 4.35 12.61
CA VAL A 248 23.30 3.56 12.38
C VAL A 248 22.66 3.74 10.99
N ILE A 249 23.16 4.66 10.17
CA ILE A 249 22.77 4.84 8.75
C ILE A 249 23.81 4.36 7.75
N SER A 250 24.89 3.74 8.23
CA SER A 250 25.91 3.15 7.35
C SER A 250 25.32 2.06 6.47
N CYS A 251 25.89 1.86 5.29
CA CYS A 251 25.33 0.96 4.28
C CYS A 251 25.33 -0.52 4.71
N GLY A 252 26.28 -0.91 5.57
CA GLY A 252 26.40 -2.27 6.10
C GLY A 252 25.73 -2.49 7.46
N TYR A 253 25.05 -1.49 8.03
CA TYR A 253 24.46 -1.62 9.37
C TYR A 253 23.43 -2.76 9.46
N GLU A 254 22.71 -3.01 8.36
CA GLU A 254 21.64 -4.01 8.31
C GLU A 254 22.17 -5.43 8.02
N ASP A 255 23.47 -5.58 7.74
CA ASP A 255 24.06 -6.86 7.36
C ASP A 255 23.95 -7.87 8.50
N LYS A 256 23.39 -9.05 8.19
CA LYS A 256 23.14 -10.14 9.15
C LYS A 256 22.21 -9.75 10.31
N THR A 257 21.44 -8.66 10.16
CA THR A 257 20.43 -8.27 11.12
C THR A 257 19.02 -8.69 10.70
N ASP A 258 18.05 -8.58 11.62
CA ASP A 258 16.63 -8.84 11.32
C ASP A 258 15.90 -7.63 10.67
N TRP A 259 16.62 -6.54 10.37
CA TRP A 259 16.06 -5.36 9.69
C TRP A 259 15.54 -5.70 8.29
N GLY A 260 14.33 -5.26 8.00
CA GLY A 260 13.64 -5.50 6.73
C GLY A 260 13.16 -6.93 6.52
N SER A 261 13.70 -7.92 7.21
CA SER A 261 13.20 -9.30 7.14
C SER A 261 12.06 -9.54 8.14
N GLU A 262 12.25 -9.10 9.39
CA GLU A 262 11.26 -9.20 10.45
C GLU A 262 11.01 -7.86 11.19
N ILE A 263 11.90 -6.89 11.09
CA ILE A 263 11.83 -5.62 11.83
C ILE A 263 11.71 -4.42 10.88
N GLY A 264 10.90 -3.43 11.26
CA GLY A 264 10.69 -2.23 10.46
C GLY A 264 9.81 -2.49 9.24
N TRP A 265 10.03 -1.71 8.18
CA TRP A 265 9.44 -1.90 6.86
C TRP A 265 10.04 -3.12 6.19
N ILE A 266 9.18 -4.00 5.71
CA ILE A 266 9.56 -5.33 5.23
C ILE A 266 10.05 -5.27 3.77
N TYR A 267 11.19 -5.89 3.50
CA TYR A 267 11.82 -5.95 2.18
C TYR A 267 11.26 -7.11 1.35
N GLY A 268 11.47 -7.04 0.03
CA GLY A 268 11.19 -8.15 -0.89
C GLY A 268 9.93 -7.99 -1.73
N SER A 269 9.23 -6.86 -1.65
CA SER A 269 8.14 -6.51 -2.57
C SER A 269 8.19 -5.02 -2.92
N VAL A 270 7.73 -4.66 -4.12
CA VAL A 270 7.50 -3.25 -4.53
C VAL A 270 6.36 -2.58 -3.72
N THR A 271 5.49 -3.38 -3.09
CA THR A 271 4.44 -2.92 -2.16
C THR A 271 4.81 -3.30 -0.73
N GLU A 272 5.88 -2.70 -0.20
CA GLU A 272 6.34 -2.96 1.17
C GLU A 272 5.31 -2.54 2.22
N ASP A 273 4.42 -1.62 1.86
CA ASP A 273 3.37 -1.06 2.71
C ASP A 273 2.38 -2.14 3.16
N ILE A 274 1.70 -2.79 2.23
CA ILE A 274 0.75 -3.85 2.53
C ILE A 274 1.44 -5.01 3.25
N LEU A 275 2.65 -5.37 2.81
CA LEU A 275 3.43 -6.46 3.42
C LEU A 275 3.81 -6.16 4.88
N THR A 276 4.21 -4.93 5.17
CA THR A 276 4.52 -4.49 6.55
C THR A 276 3.28 -4.53 7.42
N GLY A 277 2.15 -4.00 6.93
CA GLY A 277 0.86 -4.06 7.65
C GLY A 277 0.42 -5.49 7.95
N PHE A 278 0.50 -6.38 6.95
CA PHE A 278 0.20 -7.81 7.07
C PHE A 278 1.04 -8.49 8.15
N LYS A 279 2.37 -8.26 8.14
CA LYS A 279 3.29 -8.83 9.13
C LYS A 279 2.95 -8.37 10.55
N MET A 280 2.61 -7.10 10.75
CA MET A 280 2.19 -6.58 12.06
C MET A 280 0.87 -7.21 12.52
N HIS A 281 -0.12 -7.31 11.64
CA HIS A 281 -1.41 -7.96 11.95
C HIS A 281 -1.26 -9.46 12.21
N ALA A 282 -0.40 -10.16 11.47
CA ALA A 282 -0.10 -11.57 11.70
C ALA A 282 0.47 -11.83 13.10
N ARG A 283 1.17 -10.86 13.68
CA ARG A 283 1.68 -10.89 15.06
C ARG A 283 0.62 -10.56 16.11
N GLY A 284 -0.60 -10.19 15.69
CA GLY A 284 -1.74 -9.91 16.56
C GLY A 284 -1.94 -8.45 16.92
N TRP A 285 -1.22 -7.53 16.27
CA TRP A 285 -1.51 -6.11 16.41
C TRP A 285 -2.80 -5.73 15.68
N ARG A 286 -3.44 -4.66 16.16
CA ARG A 286 -4.64 -4.06 15.57
C ARG A 286 -4.29 -2.71 14.97
N SER A 287 -4.81 -2.37 13.80
CA SER A 287 -4.78 -0.99 13.28
C SER A 287 -6.14 -0.31 13.43
N ILE A 288 -6.16 1.02 13.31
CA ILE A 288 -7.38 1.83 13.40
C ILE A 288 -7.51 2.69 12.16
N TYR A 289 -8.73 2.78 11.62
CA TYR A 289 -9.05 3.70 10.53
C TYR A 289 -9.71 4.98 11.04
N CYS A 290 -9.02 6.12 10.91
CA CYS A 290 -9.53 7.40 11.38
C CYS A 290 -9.98 8.30 10.22
N MET A 291 -11.27 8.63 10.18
CA MET A 291 -11.87 9.50 9.15
C MET A 291 -12.43 10.79 9.77
N PRO A 292 -11.59 11.82 10.00
CA PRO A 292 -12.06 13.10 10.51
C PRO A 292 -12.91 13.86 9.48
N LYS A 293 -13.80 14.73 9.97
CA LYS A 293 -14.68 15.56 9.13
C LYS A 293 -13.90 16.38 8.09
N ARG A 294 -12.78 16.97 8.51
CA ARG A 294 -11.80 17.58 7.62
C ARG A 294 -10.73 16.55 7.35
N ALA A 295 -10.53 16.17 6.09
CA ALA A 295 -9.48 15.24 5.67
C ALA A 295 -8.14 15.62 6.33
N ALA A 296 -7.56 14.68 7.08
CA ALA A 296 -6.34 14.91 7.84
C ALA A 296 -5.16 15.23 6.93
N PHE A 297 -5.05 14.47 5.84
CA PHE A 297 -3.98 14.57 4.86
C PHE A 297 -4.59 14.75 3.48
N LYS A 298 -3.91 15.55 2.66
CA LYS A 298 -4.23 15.74 1.25
C LYS A 298 -2.97 15.60 0.43
N GLY A 299 -3.09 15.17 -0.82
CA GLY A 299 -1.96 15.10 -1.73
C GLY A 299 -2.31 15.41 -3.18
N SER A 300 -1.30 15.38 -4.05
CA SER A 300 -1.48 15.61 -5.49
C SER A 300 -1.81 14.30 -6.21
N ALA A 301 -2.90 14.24 -6.96
CA ALA A 301 -3.24 13.09 -7.78
C ALA A 301 -2.46 13.09 -9.12
N PRO A 302 -2.20 11.91 -9.72
CA PRO A 302 -1.74 11.83 -11.10
C PRO A 302 -2.75 12.48 -12.06
N ILE A 303 -2.31 13.44 -12.87
CA ILE A 303 -3.18 14.19 -13.78
C ILE A 303 -3.35 13.54 -15.16
N ASN A 304 -2.50 12.57 -15.50
CA ASN A 304 -2.51 11.90 -16.80
C ASN A 304 -2.74 10.39 -16.65
N LEU A 305 -3.23 9.76 -17.73
CA LEU A 305 -3.55 8.33 -17.74
C LEU A 305 -2.30 7.45 -17.64
N SER A 306 -1.16 7.87 -18.22
CA SER A 306 0.09 7.11 -18.22
C SER A 306 0.61 6.88 -16.81
N ASP A 307 0.66 7.93 -15.98
CA ASP A 307 1.13 7.84 -14.60
C ASP A 307 0.18 7.00 -13.76
N ARG A 308 -1.12 7.14 -14.01
CA ARG A 308 -2.14 6.35 -13.32
C ARG A 308 -2.04 4.85 -13.66
N LEU A 309 -1.86 4.50 -14.95
CA LEU A 309 -1.67 3.10 -15.35
C LEU A 309 -0.37 2.51 -14.80
N ASN A 310 0.73 3.26 -14.84
CA ASN A 310 2.00 2.84 -14.24
C ASN A 310 1.89 2.65 -12.73
N GLN A 311 1.12 3.49 -12.05
CA GLN A 311 0.84 3.32 -10.61
C GLN A 311 0.10 2.02 -10.33
N VAL A 312 -0.99 1.74 -11.07
CA VAL A 312 -1.77 0.51 -10.92
C VAL A 312 -0.95 -0.73 -11.27
N LEU A 313 -0.09 -0.65 -12.30
CA LEU A 313 0.86 -1.71 -12.65
C LEU A 313 1.80 -2.03 -11.49
N ARG A 314 2.38 -1.02 -10.84
CA ARG A 314 3.26 -1.22 -9.68
C ARG A 314 2.54 -1.87 -8.50
N TRP A 315 1.30 -1.47 -8.23
CA TRP A 315 0.48 -2.10 -7.19
C TRP A 315 0.19 -3.57 -7.51
N ALA A 316 -0.20 -3.86 -8.75
CA ALA A 316 -0.47 -5.23 -9.17
C ALA A 316 0.78 -6.12 -9.14
N LEU A 317 1.93 -5.59 -9.57
CA LEU A 317 3.22 -6.28 -9.49
C LEU A 317 3.59 -6.62 -8.04
N GLY A 318 3.51 -5.64 -7.13
CA GLY A 318 3.81 -5.86 -5.72
C GLY A 318 2.88 -6.89 -5.08
N SER A 319 1.58 -6.86 -5.39
CA SER A 319 0.62 -7.88 -4.94
C SER A 319 0.97 -9.28 -5.45
N VAL A 320 1.34 -9.43 -6.73
CA VAL A 320 1.78 -10.71 -7.31
C VAL A 320 3.09 -11.19 -6.67
N GLU A 321 4.04 -10.30 -6.41
CA GLU A 321 5.28 -10.63 -5.69
C GLU A 321 4.98 -11.15 -4.28
N ILE A 322 4.09 -10.50 -3.53
CA ILE A 322 3.67 -10.98 -2.21
C ILE A 322 3.02 -12.36 -2.32
N LEU A 323 2.10 -12.55 -3.28
CA LEU A 323 1.38 -13.80 -3.49
C LEU A 323 2.32 -14.97 -3.79
N LEU A 324 3.38 -14.74 -4.57
CA LEU A 324 4.36 -15.76 -4.96
C LEU A 324 5.55 -15.86 -3.98
N SER A 325 5.60 -15.01 -2.96
CA SER A 325 6.67 -15.01 -1.95
C SER A 325 6.39 -15.97 -0.78
N ARG A 326 7.40 -16.17 0.07
CA ARG A 326 7.25 -16.83 1.37
C ARG A 326 6.22 -16.16 2.31
N HIS A 327 5.85 -14.91 2.05
CA HIS A 327 4.95 -14.10 2.87
C HIS A 327 3.51 -14.11 2.38
N CYS A 328 3.13 -15.03 1.48
CA CYS A 328 1.77 -15.13 0.99
C CYS A 328 0.76 -15.41 2.13
N PRO A 329 -0.35 -14.62 2.23
CA PRO A 329 -1.38 -14.81 3.26
C PRO A 329 -2.05 -16.19 3.29
N ILE A 330 -1.96 -16.96 2.18
CA ILE A 330 -2.56 -18.30 2.05
C ILE A 330 -1.85 -19.33 2.93
N TRP A 331 -0.53 -19.22 3.13
CA TRP A 331 0.25 -20.18 3.92
C TRP A 331 1.10 -19.54 5.04
N TYR A 332 1.36 -18.24 4.99
CA TYR A 332 2.17 -17.56 6.00
C TYR A 332 1.37 -17.22 7.28
N GLY A 333 2.02 -17.35 8.44
CA GLY A 333 1.51 -16.78 9.70
C GLY A 333 0.30 -17.48 10.29
N TYR A 334 0.11 -18.79 10.05
CA TYR A 334 -0.97 -19.58 10.67
C TYR A 334 -0.77 -19.83 12.17
N SER A 335 0.48 -19.81 12.64
CA SER A 335 0.80 -19.79 14.07
C SER A 335 0.60 -18.41 14.72
N GLY A 336 0.23 -17.40 13.92
CA GLY A 336 0.01 -16.04 14.37
C GLY A 336 -1.39 -15.78 14.94
N ARG A 337 -1.73 -14.51 15.11
CA ARG A 337 -3.02 -14.04 15.67
C ARG A 337 -3.85 -13.25 14.66
N LEU A 338 -3.65 -13.54 13.36
CA LEU A 338 -4.46 -12.94 12.30
C LEU A 338 -5.87 -13.51 12.33
N LYS A 339 -6.89 -12.64 12.43
CA LYS A 339 -8.29 -13.09 12.36
C LYS A 339 -8.57 -13.70 10.99
N TRP A 340 -9.46 -14.69 10.94
CA TRP A 340 -9.74 -15.42 9.70
C TRP A 340 -10.33 -14.52 8.59
N LEU A 341 -11.25 -13.61 8.95
CA LEU A 341 -11.80 -12.62 8.00
C LEU A 341 -10.73 -11.65 7.51
N GLU A 342 -9.82 -11.23 8.39
CA GLU A 342 -8.69 -10.37 8.04
C GLU A 342 -7.75 -11.10 7.07
N ARG A 343 -7.49 -12.38 7.31
CA ARG A 343 -6.72 -13.22 6.39
C ARG A 343 -7.38 -13.29 5.02
N LEU A 344 -8.70 -13.47 4.97
CA LEU A 344 -9.43 -13.48 3.70
C LEU A 344 -9.30 -12.13 2.97
N ALA A 345 -9.34 -11.01 3.68
CA ALA A 345 -9.11 -9.68 3.12
C ALA A 345 -7.69 -9.51 2.55
N TYR A 346 -6.66 -9.99 3.26
CA TYR A 346 -5.30 -10.00 2.74
C TYR A 346 -5.14 -10.93 1.53
N ILE A 347 -5.76 -12.11 1.54
CA ILE A 347 -5.78 -13.00 0.36
C ILE A 347 -6.39 -12.26 -0.82
N ASN A 348 -7.57 -11.65 -0.65
CA ASN A 348 -8.22 -10.85 -1.70
C ASN A 348 -7.31 -9.74 -2.24
N THR A 349 -6.62 -9.02 -1.36
CA THR A 349 -5.69 -7.92 -1.71
C THR A 349 -4.42 -8.40 -2.42
N THR A 350 -4.03 -9.66 -2.24
CA THR A 350 -2.87 -10.25 -2.96
C THR A 350 -3.25 -10.94 -4.26
N ILE A 351 -4.44 -11.55 -4.34
CA ILE A 351 -4.87 -12.35 -5.49
C ILE A 351 -5.60 -11.53 -6.56
N TYR A 352 -6.07 -10.32 -6.26
CA TYR A 352 -6.88 -9.53 -7.20
C TYR A 352 -6.26 -9.38 -8.61
N PRO A 353 -4.93 -9.26 -8.82
CA PRO A 353 -4.40 -9.13 -10.18
C PRO A 353 -4.66 -10.37 -11.03
N ILE A 354 -4.70 -11.57 -10.42
CA ILE A 354 -4.96 -12.84 -11.13
C ILE A 354 -6.35 -12.85 -11.77
N THR A 355 -7.32 -12.09 -11.22
CA THR A 355 -8.66 -11.97 -11.81
C THR A 355 -8.64 -11.38 -13.23
N ALA A 356 -7.54 -10.75 -13.65
CA ALA A 356 -7.31 -10.29 -15.02
C ALA A 356 -7.44 -11.42 -16.07
N ILE A 357 -6.99 -12.63 -15.74
CA ILE A 357 -7.02 -13.77 -16.67
C ILE A 357 -8.47 -14.18 -16.99
N PRO A 358 -9.30 -14.57 -16.00
CA PRO A 358 -10.71 -14.90 -16.29
C PRO A 358 -11.48 -13.70 -16.85
N LEU A 359 -11.16 -12.47 -16.43
CA LEU A 359 -11.77 -11.26 -16.97
C LEU A 359 -11.49 -11.08 -18.47
N LEU A 360 -10.26 -11.34 -18.93
CA LEU A 360 -9.90 -11.28 -20.35
C LEU A 360 -10.70 -12.28 -21.17
N PHE A 361 -10.81 -13.53 -20.72
CA PHE A 361 -11.63 -14.54 -21.38
C PHE A 361 -13.10 -14.13 -21.41
N TYR A 362 -13.62 -13.65 -20.28
CA TYR A 362 -14.99 -13.18 -20.17
C TYR A 362 -15.30 -12.03 -21.14
N CYS A 363 -14.40 -11.05 -21.28
CA CYS A 363 -14.57 -9.92 -22.20
C CYS A 363 -14.41 -10.31 -23.68
N THR A 364 -13.74 -11.43 -23.97
CA THR A 364 -13.56 -11.94 -25.35
C THR A 364 -14.69 -12.88 -25.78
N LEU A 365 -15.36 -13.52 -24.82
CA LEU A 365 -16.37 -14.54 -25.06
C LEU A 365 -17.52 -14.08 -25.97
N PRO A 366 -18.10 -12.86 -25.81
CA PRO A 366 -19.18 -12.39 -26.67
C PRO A 366 -18.76 -12.26 -28.13
N ALA A 367 -17.54 -11.77 -28.40
CA ALA A 367 -17.01 -11.66 -29.76
C ALA A 367 -16.87 -13.03 -30.42
N ILE A 368 -16.36 -14.03 -29.69
CA ILE A 368 -16.23 -15.40 -30.18
C ILE A 368 -17.61 -15.97 -30.51
N CYS A 369 -18.60 -15.78 -29.63
CA CYS A 369 -19.97 -16.26 -29.85
C CYS A 369 -20.59 -15.65 -31.12
N LEU A 370 -20.41 -14.34 -31.33
CA LEU A 370 -20.91 -13.62 -32.49
C LEU A 370 -20.23 -14.06 -33.80
N LEU A 371 -18.91 -14.24 -33.79
CA LEU A 371 -18.13 -14.62 -34.98
C LEU A 371 -18.34 -16.09 -35.39
N THR A 372 -18.48 -16.98 -34.41
CA THR A 372 -18.65 -18.41 -34.67
C THR A 372 -20.10 -18.83 -34.82
N ASN A 373 -21.03 -17.95 -34.44
CA ASN A 373 -22.47 -18.22 -34.32
C ASN A 373 -22.79 -19.44 -33.42
N LYS A 374 -21.88 -19.80 -32.51
CA LYS A 374 -22.07 -20.88 -31.54
C LYS A 374 -22.46 -20.29 -30.19
N PHE A 375 -23.67 -20.59 -29.75
CA PHE A 375 -24.16 -20.17 -28.43
C PHE A 375 -23.70 -21.16 -27.36
N ILE A 376 -23.03 -20.66 -26.34
CA ILE A 376 -22.38 -21.48 -25.30
C ILE A 376 -23.39 -21.97 -24.25
N ILE A 377 -24.45 -21.20 -24.00
CA ILE A 377 -25.48 -21.53 -23.01
C ILE A 377 -26.65 -22.20 -23.75
N PRO A 378 -27.20 -23.35 -23.33
CA PRO A 378 -28.41 -23.90 -23.96
C PRO A 378 -29.63 -22.99 -23.69
N GLN A 379 -30.78 -23.29 -24.29
CA GLN A 379 -32.02 -22.58 -23.92
C GLN A 379 -32.24 -22.69 -22.40
N ILE A 380 -32.38 -21.54 -21.76
CA ILE A 380 -32.50 -21.44 -20.30
C ILE A 380 -33.93 -21.84 -19.92
N SER A 381 -34.07 -22.79 -19.00
CA SER A 381 -35.39 -23.14 -18.47
C SER A 381 -36.03 -21.99 -17.69
N ASN A 382 -37.34 -22.02 -17.48
CA ASN A 382 -38.02 -21.00 -16.65
C ASN A 382 -37.41 -20.90 -15.25
N ILE A 383 -37.04 -22.04 -14.65
CA ILE A 383 -36.41 -22.11 -13.32
C ILE A 383 -35.03 -21.43 -13.34
N ALA A 384 -34.18 -21.77 -14.32
CA ALA A 384 -32.87 -21.15 -14.45
C ALA A 384 -32.97 -19.64 -14.71
N SER A 385 -33.96 -19.19 -15.47
CA SER A 385 -34.23 -17.77 -15.72
C SER A 385 -34.59 -17.03 -14.43
N ILE A 386 -35.40 -17.62 -13.55
CA ILE A 386 -35.72 -17.06 -12.23
C ILE A 386 -34.46 -16.94 -11.36
N TRP A 387 -33.60 -17.96 -11.35
CA TRP A 387 -32.32 -17.88 -10.63
C TRP A 387 -31.42 -16.76 -11.14
N PHE A 388 -31.30 -16.59 -12.46
CA PHE A 388 -30.55 -15.48 -13.06
C PHE A 388 -31.12 -14.12 -12.63
N ILE A 389 -32.42 -13.92 -12.78
CA ILE A 389 -33.08 -12.65 -12.38
C ILE A 389 -32.88 -12.39 -10.88
N SER A 390 -33.03 -13.41 -10.05
CA SER A 390 -32.87 -13.30 -8.59
C SER A 390 -31.43 -12.92 -8.20
N LEU A 391 -30.43 -13.50 -8.88
CA LEU A 391 -29.03 -13.14 -8.71
C LEU A 391 -28.79 -11.66 -9.07
N PHE A 392 -29.31 -11.19 -10.20
CA PHE A 392 -29.17 -9.78 -10.59
C PHE A 392 -29.82 -8.84 -9.59
N LEU A 393 -31.06 -9.11 -9.18
CA LEU A 393 -31.75 -8.32 -8.18
C LEU A 393 -30.97 -8.27 -6.86
N SER A 394 -30.37 -9.40 -6.45
CA SER A 394 -29.52 -9.47 -5.26
C SER A 394 -28.28 -8.59 -5.38
N ILE A 395 -27.59 -8.61 -6.53
CA ILE A 395 -26.41 -7.76 -6.79
C ILE A 395 -26.80 -6.28 -6.75
N PHE A 396 -27.88 -5.89 -7.42
CA PHE A 396 -28.38 -4.51 -7.42
C PHE A 396 -28.76 -4.05 -6.01
N ALA A 397 -29.52 -4.87 -5.28
CA ALA A 397 -29.91 -4.56 -3.91
C ALA A 397 -28.67 -4.38 -3.02
N THR A 398 -27.66 -5.24 -3.18
CA THR A 398 -26.41 -5.16 -2.41
C THR A 398 -25.64 -3.89 -2.75
N GLY A 399 -25.45 -3.55 -4.03
CA GLY A 399 -24.76 -2.32 -4.43
C GLY A 399 -25.48 -1.05 -3.97
N ILE A 400 -26.81 -1.02 -4.03
CA ILE A 400 -27.61 0.11 -3.51
C ILE A 400 -27.46 0.24 -2.00
N LEU A 401 -27.52 -0.86 -1.26
CA LEU A 401 -27.30 -0.85 0.18
C LEU A 401 -25.89 -0.37 0.52
N GLU A 402 -24.88 -0.83 -0.23
CA GLU A 402 -23.48 -0.45 -0.06
C GLU A 402 -23.25 1.06 -0.24
N MET A 403 -23.74 1.61 -1.35
CA MET A 403 -23.67 3.06 -1.60
C MET A 403 -24.45 3.85 -0.55
N ARG A 404 -25.60 3.34 -0.08
CA ARG A 404 -26.44 4.04 0.90
C ARG A 404 -25.77 4.20 2.27
N TRP A 405 -25.11 3.17 2.80
CA TRP A 405 -24.48 3.28 4.12
C TRP A 405 -23.15 4.03 4.08
N SER A 406 -22.42 3.92 2.97
CA SER A 406 -21.11 4.55 2.80
C SER A 406 -21.20 6.04 2.41
N GLY A 407 -22.28 6.44 1.74
CA GLY A 407 -22.44 7.78 1.20
C GLY A 407 -21.67 8.02 -0.10
N VAL A 408 -21.11 6.96 -0.71
CA VAL A 408 -20.44 7.04 -2.02
C VAL A 408 -21.50 7.22 -3.12
N GLY A 409 -21.26 8.19 -4.01
CA GLY A 409 -22.17 8.46 -5.12
C GLY A 409 -22.13 7.36 -6.19
N ILE A 410 -23.26 7.13 -6.88
CA ILE A 410 -23.36 6.12 -7.93
C ILE A 410 -22.36 6.34 -9.07
N ASP A 411 -22.10 7.60 -9.43
CA ASP A 411 -21.13 7.93 -10.48
C ASP A 411 -19.70 7.57 -10.07
N GLU A 412 -19.34 7.72 -8.80
CA GLU A 412 -18.01 7.35 -8.28
C GLU A 412 -17.85 5.84 -8.19
N TRP A 413 -18.88 5.15 -7.67
CA TRP A 413 -18.92 3.69 -7.59
C TRP A 413 -18.79 3.06 -8.98
N TRP A 414 -19.61 3.52 -9.94
CA TRP A 414 -19.59 3.00 -11.30
C TRP A 414 -18.26 3.26 -12.01
N ARG A 415 -17.69 4.45 -11.84
CA ARG A 415 -16.40 4.78 -12.44
C ARG A 415 -15.25 3.95 -11.89
N ASN A 416 -15.31 3.61 -10.60
CA ASN A 416 -14.37 2.68 -9.99
C ASN A 416 -14.44 1.29 -10.67
N GLU A 417 -15.64 0.76 -10.89
CA GLU A 417 -15.82 -0.53 -11.59
C GLU A 417 -15.32 -0.50 -13.03
N GLN A 418 -15.60 0.58 -13.79
CA GLN A 418 -15.05 0.77 -15.13
C GLN A 418 -13.52 0.76 -15.13
N PHE A 419 -12.92 1.51 -14.19
CA PHE A 419 -11.48 1.59 -14.07
C PHE A 419 -10.86 0.26 -13.62
N TRP A 420 -11.55 -0.51 -12.78
CA TRP A 420 -11.14 -1.87 -12.40
C TRP A 420 -11.08 -2.80 -13.62
N VAL A 421 -12.08 -2.76 -14.52
CA VAL A 421 -12.05 -3.55 -15.77
C VAL A 421 -10.87 -3.13 -16.64
N ILE A 422 -10.66 -1.83 -16.85
CA ILE A 422 -9.54 -1.28 -17.64
C ILE A 422 -8.21 -1.76 -17.06
N GLY A 423 -8.00 -1.59 -15.75
CA GLY A 423 -6.80 -2.06 -15.05
C GLY A 423 -6.62 -3.57 -15.16
N GLY A 424 -7.72 -4.33 -15.06
CA GLY A 424 -7.77 -5.78 -15.23
C GLY A 424 -7.25 -6.24 -16.59
N VAL A 425 -7.80 -5.71 -17.68
CA VAL A 425 -7.39 -6.10 -19.04
C VAL A 425 -6.05 -5.49 -19.48
N SER A 426 -5.49 -4.55 -18.73
CA SER A 426 -4.20 -3.90 -19.03
C SER A 426 -3.14 -4.20 -17.97
N ALA A 427 -2.97 -3.31 -17.00
CA ALA A 427 -1.92 -3.31 -16.00
C ALA A 427 -1.86 -4.62 -15.19
N HIS A 428 -3.00 -5.14 -14.73
CA HIS A 428 -3.05 -6.39 -13.96
C HIS A 428 -2.61 -7.59 -14.80
N LEU A 429 -3.08 -7.68 -16.05
CA LEU A 429 -2.70 -8.74 -16.97
C LEU A 429 -1.18 -8.77 -17.17
N PHE A 430 -0.58 -7.61 -17.46
CA PHE A 430 0.88 -7.48 -17.60
C PHE A 430 1.63 -7.81 -16.30
N ALA A 431 1.14 -7.33 -15.15
CA ALA A 431 1.74 -7.63 -13.86
C ALA A 431 1.77 -9.13 -13.55
N VAL A 432 0.69 -9.85 -13.85
CA VAL A 432 0.61 -11.30 -13.63
C VAL A 432 1.63 -12.03 -14.50
N PHE A 433 1.71 -11.71 -15.80
CA PHE A 433 2.70 -12.33 -16.69
C PHE A 433 4.13 -12.01 -16.25
N GLN A 434 4.42 -10.76 -15.89
CA GLN A 434 5.74 -10.36 -15.40
C GLN A 434 6.11 -11.07 -14.08
N GLY A 435 5.18 -11.14 -13.12
CA GLY A 435 5.42 -11.84 -11.86
C GLY A 435 5.65 -13.34 -12.03
N LEU A 436 4.90 -13.99 -12.92
CA LEU A 436 5.12 -15.40 -13.27
C LEU A 436 6.49 -15.61 -13.94
N LEU A 437 6.86 -14.76 -14.90
CA LEU A 437 8.17 -14.80 -15.54
C LEU A 437 9.30 -14.61 -14.53
N LYS A 438 9.15 -13.69 -13.58
CA LYS A 438 10.12 -13.46 -12.50
C LYS A 438 10.39 -14.73 -11.70
N VAL A 439 9.34 -15.42 -11.26
CA VAL A 439 9.44 -16.64 -10.45
C VAL A 439 9.99 -17.82 -11.26
N LEU A 440 9.56 -17.97 -12.52
CA LEU A 440 9.99 -19.06 -13.39
C LEU A 440 11.43 -18.89 -13.89
N ALA A 441 11.86 -17.65 -14.16
CA ALA A 441 13.19 -17.36 -14.69
C ALA A 441 14.24 -17.07 -13.60
N GLY A 442 13.83 -16.88 -12.34
CA GLY A 442 14.73 -16.52 -11.25
C GLY A 442 15.44 -15.17 -11.43
N ILE A 443 14.94 -14.31 -12.32
CA ILE A 443 15.55 -13.01 -12.63
C ILE A 443 15.01 -11.97 -11.66
N ASP A 444 15.88 -11.38 -10.84
CA ASP A 444 15.54 -10.24 -9.99
C ASP A 444 15.20 -9.01 -10.83
N THR A 445 13.91 -8.81 -11.09
CA THR A 445 13.40 -7.57 -11.69
C THR A 445 13.46 -6.45 -10.65
N ASN A 446 14.64 -5.92 -10.38
CA ASN A 446 14.81 -4.68 -9.62
C ASN A 446 14.19 -3.54 -10.44
N PHE A 447 12.89 -3.30 -10.23
CA PHE A 447 12.16 -2.22 -10.88
C PHE A 447 12.79 -0.88 -10.47
N THR A 448 13.36 -0.12 -11.40
CA THR A 448 13.78 1.27 -11.14
C THR A 448 12.52 2.09 -10.91
N VAL A 449 12.33 2.59 -9.68
CA VAL A 449 11.22 3.49 -9.36
C VAL A 449 11.40 4.73 -10.22
N THR A 450 10.35 5.11 -10.96
CA THR A 450 10.29 6.38 -11.69
C THR A 450 10.68 7.49 -10.72
N SER A 451 11.82 8.13 -10.96
CA SER A 451 12.22 9.29 -10.18
C SER A 451 11.13 10.34 -10.33
N LYS A 452 10.67 10.91 -9.21
CA LYS A 452 9.89 12.16 -9.23
C LYS A 452 10.79 13.39 -9.55
N SER A 453 11.92 13.16 -10.21
CA SER A 453 12.76 14.21 -10.78
C SER A 453 12.63 14.11 -12.29
N SER A 454 12.20 15.23 -12.88
CA SER A 454 12.32 15.55 -14.29
C SER A 454 13.74 15.27 -14.78
N ASP A 455 13.81 14.46 -15.83
CA ASP A 455 14.86 14.33 -16.83
C ASP A 455 16.30 13.98 -16.42
N GLU A 456 16.95 13.27 -17.35
CA GLU A 456 18.38 12.92 -17.44
C GLU A 456 18.89 11.77 -16.55
N ASP A 457 18.63 10.53 -16.97
CA ASP A 457 19.64 9.45 -16.89
C ASP A 457 19.29 8.36 -17.93
N GLY A 458 19.97 8.46 -19.07
CA GLY A 458 19.89 7.55 -20.22
C GLY A 458 20.70 6.26 -20.03
N ASP A 459 20.33 5.27 -20.85
CA ASP A 459 21.04 4.02 -21.18
C ASP A 459 20.88 2.74 -20.34
N PHE A 460 20.33 2.74 -19.12
CA PHE A 460 19.94 1.47 -18.45
C PHE A 460 18.48 1.39 -18.02
N THR A 461 17.79 2.53 -17.97
CA THR A 461 16.38 2.66 -17.58
C THR A 461 15.42 2.29 -18.72
N GLU A 462 15.89 2.28 -19.97
CA GLU A 462 15.06 2.00 -21.15
C GLU A 462 14.72 0.51 -21.35
N LEU A 463 15.51 -0.43 -20.80
CA LEU A 463 15.30 -1.85 -21.11
C LEU A 463 14.05 -2.47 -20.46
N TYR A 464 13.41 -1.77 -19.50
CA TYR A 464 12.21 -2.25 -18.80
C TYR A 464 11.14 -1.17 -18.58
N MET A 465 11.27 0.00 -19.20
CA MET A 465 10.19 1.00 -19.26
C MET A 465 9.14 0.52 -20.25
N PHE A 466 8.17 -0.25 -19.74
CA PHE A 466 6.99 -0.60 -20.52
C PHE A 466 6.32 0.71 -20.92
N LYS A 467 6.40 1.07 -22.21
CA LYS A 467 5.71 2.26 -22.71
C LYS A 467 4.23 2.08 -22.41
N TRP A 468 3.58 3.12 -21.88
CA TRP A 468 2.14 3.09 -21.56
C TRP A 468 1.30 2.64 -22.76
N THR A 469 1.76 2.92 -23.98
CA THR A 469 1.19 2.45 -25.25
C THR A 469 1.07 0.92 -25.30
N THR A 470 2.03 0.19 -24.74
CA THR A 470 2.03 -1.27 -24.73
C THR A 470 1.00 -1.82 -23.73
N LEU A 471 0.77 -1.12 -22.61
CA LEU A 471 -0.32 -1.45 -21.67
C LEU A 471 -1.70 -1.33 -22.32
N LEU A 472 -1.82 -0.50 -23.37
CA LEU A 472 -3.07 -0.32 -24.10
C LEU A 472 -3.33 -1.36 -25.19
N ILE A 473 -2.34 -2.17 -25.57
CA ILE A 473 -2.50 -3.17 -26.64
C ILE A 473 -3.67 -4.14 -26.34
N PRO A 474 -3.75 -4.81 -25.18
CA PRO A 474 -4.85 -5.73 -24.93
C PRO A 474 -6.22 -5.05 -24.88
N PRO A 475 -6.43 -3.91 -24.18
CA PRO A 475 -7.69 -3.17 -24.25
C PRO A 475 -8.09 -2.77 -25.67
N THR A 476 -7.15 -2.25 -26.48
CA THR A 476 -7.47 -1.84 -27.86
C THR A 476 -7.78 -3.04 -28.76
N THR A 477 -7.11 -4.16 -28.54
CA THR A 477 -7.35 -5.40 -29.30
C THR A 477 -8.73 -5.96 -28.95
N LEU A 478 -9.06 -6.03 -27.65
CA LEU A 478 -10.39 -6.41 -27.18
C LEU A 478 -11.49 -5.54 -27.80
N LEU A 479 -11.28 -4.23 -27.85
CA LEU A 479 -12.22 -3.29 -28.46
C LEU A 479 -12.43 -3.60 -29.95
N ILE A 480 -11.35 -3.78 -30.72
CA ILE A 480 -11.42 -4.08 -32.15
C ILE A 480 -12.10 -5.43 -32.40
N VAL A 481 -11.70 -6.48 -31.68
CA VAL A 481 -12.25 -7.83 -31.83
C VAL A 481 -13.75 -7.84 -31.52
N ASN A 482 -14.16 -7.16 -30.44
CA ASN A 482 -15.57 -7.02 -30.10
C ASN A 482 -16.32 -6.23 -31.18
N LEU A 483 -15.75 -5.12 -31.68
CA LEU A 483 -16.32 -4.31 -32.76
C LEU A 483 -16.60 -5.13 -34.01
N VAL A 484 -15.59 -5.84 -34.49
CA VAL A 484 -15.68 -6.74 -35.64
C VAL A 484 -16.72 -7.83 -35.39
N GLY A 485 -16.74 -8.40 -34.18
CA GLY A 485 -17.71 -9.42 -33.78
C GLY A 485 -19.16 -8.99 -33.97
N VAL A 486 -19.55 -7.77 -33.56
CA VAL A 486 -20.94 -7.31 -33.77
C VAL A 486 -21.23 -6.95 -35.19
N VAL A 487 -20.30 -6.30 -35.89
CA VAL A 487 -20.53 -5.98 -37.30
C VAL A 487 -20.77 -7.28 -38.08
N ALA A 488 -19.96 -8.31 -37.83
CA ALA A 488 -20.14 -9.63 -38.40
C ALA A 488 -21.46 -10.28 -37.95
N GLY A 489 -21.78 -10.24 -36.66
CA GLY A 489 -23.02 -10.81 -36.11
C GLY A 489 -24.28 -10.14 -36.67
N ILE A 490 -24.36 -8.82 -36.67
CA ILE A 490 -25.48 -8.05 -37.26
C ILE A 490 -25.60 -8.35 -38.76
N SER A 491 -24.48 -8.34 -39.49
CA SER A 491 -24.48 -8.68 -40.93
C SER A 491 -25.03 -10.08 -41.16
N HIS A 492 -24.59 -11.07 -40.37
CA HIS A 492 -25.08 -12.44 -40.45
C HIS A 492 -26.58 -12.54 -40.14
N ALA A 493 -27.06 -11.83 -39.12
CA ALA A 493 -28.47 -11.80 -38.73
C ALA A 493 -29.37 -11.22 -39.82
N VAL A 494 -28.94 -10.10 -40.42
CA VAL A 494 -29.66 -9.44 -41.51
C VAL A 494 -29.72 -10.34 -42.74
N ASN A 495 -28.61 -11.00 -43.09
CA ASN A 495 -28.53 -11.87 -44.25
C ASN A 495 -29.28 -13.21 -44.09
N SER A 496 -29.46 -13.70 -42.86
CA SER A 496 -30.05 -15.02 -42.58
C SER A 496 -31.57 -14.99 -42.31
N GLY A 497 -32.20 -13.81 -42.35
CA GLY A 497 -33.64 -13.64 -42.15
C GLY A 497 -34.10 -13.64 -40.67
N LEU A 498 -35.38 -13.28 -40.44
CA LEU A 498 -35.98 -12.97 -39.13
C LEU A 498 -35.80 -14.06 -38.05
N SER A 499 -35.61 -15.33 -38.43
CA SER A 499 -35.48 -16.47 -37.51
C SER A 499 -34.15 -16.47 -36.74
N VAL A 500 -33.09 -15.87 -37.29
CA VAL A 500 -31.77 -15.72 -36.65
C VAL A 500 -31.67 -14.39 -35.90
N MET A 501 -32.52 -13.41 -36.23
CA MET A 501 -32.52 -12.10 -35.59
C MET A 501 -32.80 -12.18 -34.08
N GLY A 502 -33.60 -13.14 -33.63
CA GLY A 502 -33.83 -13.39 -32.20
C GLY A 502 -32.56 -13.85 -31.47
N SER A 503 -31.77 -14.78 -32.02
CA SER A 503 -30.51 -15.21 -31.38
C SER A 503 -29.43 -14.13 -31.49
N THR A 504 -29.35 -13.41 -32.61
CA THR A 504 -28.34 -12.38 -32.80
C THR A 504 -28.64 -11.07 -32.07
N LEU A 505 -29.92 -10.71 -31.86
CA LEU A 505 -30.28 -9.60 -30.95
C LEU A 505 -29.84 -9.92 -29.52
N ARG A 506 -29.99 -11.16 -29.04
CA ARG A 506 -29.44 -11.56 -27.71
C ARG A 506 -27.92 -11.41 -27.68
N GLN A 507 -27.23 -11.78 -28.76
CA GLN A 507 -25.76 -11.68 -28.85
C GLN A 507 -25.27 -10.22 -28.98
N ALA A 508 -25.97 -9.38 -29.73
CA ALA A 508 -25.69 -7.94 -29.86
C ALA A 508 -26.05 -7.17 -28.57
N PHE A 509 -27.04 -7.64 -27.81
CA PHE A 509 -27.46 -7.04 -26.55
C PHE A 509 -26.50 -7.38 -25.40
N LEU A 510 -25.96 -8.61 -25.33
CA LEU A 510 -24.81 -8.95 -24.47
C LEU A 510 -23.61 -7.98 -24.68
N ARG A 511 -23.50 -7.41 -25.89
CA ARG A 511 -22.50 -6.40 -26.23
C ARG A 511 -22.94 -4.96 -25.92
N LEU A 512 -24.15 -4.50 -26.27
CA LEU A 512 -24.59 -3.12 -25.93
C LEU A 512 -24.60 -2.85 -24.42
N LEU A 513 -24.76 -3.91 -23.64
CA LEU A 513 -24.63 -3.89 -22.19
C LEU A 513 -23.18 -3.87 -21.69
N GLY A 514 -22.23 -4.37 -22.48
CA GLY A 514 -20.79 -4.37 -22.21
C GLY A 514 -20.01 -3.23 -22.88
N ASP A 515 -20.60 -2.47 -23.83
CA ASP A 515 -19.89 -1.50 -24.69
C ASP A 515 -20.51 -0.10 -24.80
N HIS A 516 -21.59 0.24 -24.10
CA HIS A 516 -22.12 1.62 -24.11
C HIS A 516 -21.85 2.37 -22.78
N PRO A 517 -20.98 3.38 -22.77
CA PRO A 517 -19.54 3.23 -22.98
C PRO A 517 -18.90 2.54 -21.75
N SER A 518 -18.42 1.31 -21.92
CA SER A 518 -17.47 0.66 -21.01
C SER A 518 -16.09 1.32 -21.00
N LEU A 519 -15.90 2.31 -21.87
CA LEU A 519 -14.73 3.15 -21.96
C LEU A 519 -15.21 4.58 -22.26
N PRO A 520 -15.28 5.50 -21.29
CA PRO A 520 -14.82 6.84 -21.55
C PRO A 520 -13.29 6.77 -21.73
N PHE A 521 -12.81 6.05 -22.78
CA PHE A 521 -11.49 6.37 -23.30
C PHE A 521 -11.59 7.84 -23.68
N PRO A 522 -10.59 8.67 -23.34
CA PRO A 522 -10.57 10.03 -23.81
C PRO A 522 -10.76 9.98 -25.32
N LYS A 523 -11.86 10.53 -25.83
CA LYS A 523 -12.02 10.75 -27.28
C LYS A 523 -10.86 11.60 -27.84
N ARG A 524 -10.04 12.20 -26.96
CA ARG A 524 -8.82 12.93 -27.26
C ARG A 524 -7.75 12.69 -26.19
N PHE A 525 -6.56 12.26 -26.61
CA PHE A 525 -5.37 12.08 -25.78
C PHE A 525 -4.57 13.39 -25.58
N ASP A 526 -5.07 14.53 -26.07
CA ASP A 526 -4.32 15.80 -26.21
C ASP A 526 -4.65 16.90 -25.19
N GLY A 527 -5.51 16.63 -24.19
CA GLY A 527 -5.83 17.60 -23.13
C GLY A 527 -6.76 18.74 -23.52
N SER A 528 -7.44 18.70 -24.68
CA SER A 528 -8.45 19.69 -25.04
C SER A 528 -9.82 19.45 -24.36
N PRO A 529 -10.56 20.52 -23.95
CA PRO A 529 -11.88 20.39 -23.33
C PRO A 529 -12.96 19.88 -24.32
N GLU A 530 -13.88 19.04 -23.83
CA GLU A 530 -15.01 18.51 -24.60
C GLU A 530 -16.25 19.42 -24.38
N PRO A 531 -17.01 19.79 -25.43
CA PRO A 531 -18.18 20.64 -25.27
C PRO A 531 -19.34 19.89 -24.61
N ASP A 532 -20.11 20.60 -23.78
CA ASP A 532 -21.28 20.11 -23.06
C ASP A 532 -22.37 19.61 -24.02
N THR A 533 -22.52 18.28 -24.13
CA THR A 533 -23.77 17.67 -24.61
C THR A 533 -24.47 16.97 -23.45
N HIS A 534 -25.39 17.70 -22.81
CA HIS A 534 -26.40 17.15 -21.92
C HIS A 534 -27.70 16.91 -22.71
N HIS A 535 -28.17 15.65 -22.77
CA HIS A 535 -29.54 15.24 -22.45
C HIS A 535 -29.81 13.77 -22.85
N CYS A 536 -30.51 13.05 -21.97
CA CYS A 536 -31.07 11.69 -22.13
C CYS A 536 -30.09 10.51 -22.19
N CYS A 537 -29.70 10.00 -21.01
CA CYS A 537 -29.68 8.57 -20.65
C CYS A 537 -29.14 8.45 -19.22
N ARG A 538 -29.99 8.77 -18.24
CA ARG A 538 -29.76 8.53 -16.81
C ARG A 538 -30.71 7.41 -16.40
N VAL A 539 -30.20 6.49 -15.58
CA VAL A 539 -30.81 5.23 -15.11
C VAL A 539 -30.62 4.07 -16.08
N VAL A 540 -29.74 3.16 -15.65
CA VAL A 540 -29.50 1.75 -16.00
C VAL A 540 -27.97 1.56 -15.81
N TYR A 541 -27.44 0.36 -15.60
CA TYR A 541 -26.01 0.04 -15.42
C TYR A 541 -25.46 0.05 -13.98
N SER A 542 -25.84 -0.99 -13.21
CA SER A 542 -24.96 -1.66 -12.22
C SER A 542 -24.84 -3.18 -12.49
N SER A 543 -25.56 -3.69 -13.49
CA SER A 543 -25.32 -4.96 -14.17
C SER A 543 -26.20 -4.94 -15.39
N CYS A 544 -25.68 -4.37 -16.47
CA CYS A 544 -26.34 -4.52 -17.74
C CYS A 544 -26.09 -5.94 -18.22
N PHE A 545 -27.04 -6.78 -17.83
CA PHE A 545 -27.21 -8.18 -18.20
C PHE A 545 -28.71 -8.43 -18.51
N HIS A 546 -29.45 -7.36 -18.81
CA HIS A 546 -30.92 -7.32 -18.79
C HIS A 546 -31.54 -7.11 -20.18
N LEU A 547 -31.80 -8.19 -20.92
CA LEU A 547 -33.11 -8.40 -21.57
C LEU A 547 -33.25 -9.87 -21.98
N PHE A 548 -33.77 -10.66 -21.07
CA PHE A 548 -34.21 -12.01 -21.40
C PHE A 548 -35.40 -12.33 -20.52
N THR A 549 -36.52 -11.65 -20.80
CA THR A 549 -37.90 -12.09 -20.54
C THR A 549 -38.89 -10.97 -20.93
N VAL A 550 -38.92 -10.55 -22.20
CA VAL A 550 -40.18 -10.20 -22.87
C VAL A 550 -40.00 -10.49 -24.36
N CYS A 551 -40.32 -11.72 -24.74
CA CYS A 551 -40.96 -12.16 -25.98
C CYS A 551 -40.65 -13.66 -26.12
N GLY A 552 -41.71 -14.46 -26.04
CA GLY A 552 -41.69 -15.87 -26.38
C GLY A 552 -41.41 -16.11 -27.85
#